data_AF-A0A5H2Y2V5-F1
#
_entry.id   AF-A0A5H2Y2V5-F1
#
_cell.length_a   1.000
_cell.length_b   1.000
_cell.length_c   1.000
_cell.angle_alpha   90.00
_cell.angle_beta   90.00
_cell.angle_gamma   90.00
#
_symmetry.space_group_name_H-M   'P 1'
#
loop_
_entity.id
_entity.type
_entity.pdbx_description
1 polymer ?
#
loop_
_entity_poly.entity_id
_entity_poly.type
_entity_poly.pdbx_seq_one_letter_code
_entity_poly.pdbx_strand_id
1 'polypeptide(L)'
;MDYASTNVVWCYWQGKKSFNHTHCWEVVKTCKRFQIIPTGPTVVLNETPLHETPASDSPMDSPMSQDSPIEKSQGLLGGRRREGELSKHQAMRIEMDLKQQEHDMAIQVEYAKEREYVRKEREYVREQNIEKKDRETMAMDTSHMSPETKQFWKLERRDVMRRRLFRDDGPSNTDCQ
;
A
#
# COMPACT_ATOMS: atom_id res chain seq x y z
N MET A 1 6.20 18.16 9.61
CA MET A 1 5.55 16.87 9.93
C MET A 1 4.11 17.19 10.24
N ASP A 2 3.27 17.18 9.21
CA ASP A 2 1.89 17.60 9.31
C ASP A 2 1.01 16.40 9.66
N TYR A 3 0.81 16.16 10.96
CA TYR A 3 -0.21 15.22 11.44
C TYR A 3 -1.54 15.97 11.62
N ALA A 4 -2.20 16.29 10.51
CA ALA A 4 -3.61 16.65 10.53
C ALA A 4 -4.43 15.38 10.26
N SER A 5 -4.59 14.52 11.27
CA SER A 5 -5.64 13.49 11.25
C SER A 5 -6.99 14.17 11.43
N THR A 6 -7.46 14.85 10.39
CA THR A 6 -8.87 15.22 10.28
C THR A 6 -9.67 13.94 10.12
N ASN A 7 -10.26 13.46 11.21
CA ASN A 7 -11.34 12.48 11.18
C ASN A 7 -12.53 13.10 10.44
N VAL A 8 -12.55 12.96 9.12
CA VAL A 8 -13.67 13.43 8.29
C VAL A 8 -14.84 12.47 8.50
N VAL A 9 -15.81 12.87 9.33
CA VAL A 9 -17.08 12.15 9.49
C VAL A 9 -17.96 12.45 8.29
N TRP A 10 -18.21 11.44 7.45
CA TRP A 10 -19.11 11.56 6.30
C TRP A 10 -20.58 11.35 6.71
N CYS A 11 -21.36 12.43 6.82
CA CYS A 11 -22.82 12.37 7.00
C CYS A 11 -23.50 12.05 5.65
N TYR A 12 -23.77 10.77 5.34
CA TYR A 12 -24.62 10.42 4.19
C TYR A 12 -26.10 10.49 4.58
N TRP A 13 -26.78 11.56 4.20
CA TRP A 13 -28.22 11.74 4.43
C TRP A 13 -29.01 11.47 3.16
N GLN A 14 -29.93 10.49 3.19
CA GLN A 14 -30.77 10.15 2.05
C GLN A 14 -31.78 11.27 1.71
N GLY A 15 -31.60 11.90 0.54
CA GLY A 15 -32.74 12.31 -0.28
C GLY A 15 -33.47 13.63 0.02
N LYS A 16 -32.88 14.63 0.70
CA LYS A 16 -33.47 15.99 0.78
C LYS A 16 -32.45 17.11 0.50
N LYS A 17 -32.92 18.16 -0.17
CA LYS A 17 -32.18 19.13 -1.00
C LYS A 17 -31.38 20.24 -0.28
N SER A 18 -31.10 20.14 1.02
CA SER A 18 -30.19 21.11 1.67
C SER A 18 -29.61 20.52 2.95
N PHE A 19 -28.30 20.24 2.93
CA PHE A 19 -27.53 19.82 4.10
C PHE A 19 -26.97 21.07 4.79
N ASN A 20 -27.37 21.32 6.03
CA ASN A 20 -26.83 22.40 6.84
C ASN A 20 -25.75 21.82 7.76
N HIS A 21 -24.47 22.02 7.40
CA HIS A 21 -23.31 21.43 8.08
C HIS A 21 -23.32 21.68 9.60
N THR A 22 -23.76 22.87 10.01
CA THR A 22 -23.83 23.30 11.41
C THR A 22 -24.82 22.45 12.22
N HIS A 23 -25.87 21.94 11.58
CA HIS A 23 -26.90 21.13 12.24
C HIS A 23 -26.57 19.62 12.28
N CYS A 24 -25.71 19.09 11.39
CA CYS A 24 -25.28 17.68 11.49
C CYS A 24 -24.50 17.44 12.80
N TRP A 25 -23.65 18.40 13.18
CA TRP A 25 -22.83 18.28 14.39
C TRP A 25 -23.66 18.20 15.68
N GLU A 26 -24.72 19.01 15.80
CA GLU A 26 -25.63 18.99 16.95
C GLU A 26 -26.35 17.65 17.13
N VAL A 27 -26.64 16.95 16.02
CA VAL A 27 -27.31 15.64 16.03
C VAL A 27 -26.32 14.49 16.30
N VAL A 28 -25.09 14.61 15.80
CA VAL A 28 -24.10 13.52 15.88
C VAL A 28 -23.29 13.55 17.17
N LYS A 29 -23.13 14.71 17.82
CA LYS A 29 -22.36 14.87 19.08
C LYS A 29 -22.89 14.05 20.26
N THR A 30 -24.19 13.75 20.29
CA THR A 30 -24.82 12.94 21.35
C THR A 30 -24.84 11.45 21.01
N CYS A 31 -24.43 11.06 19.81
CA CYS A 31 -24.44 9.68 19.38
C CYS A 31 -23.25 8.92 19.96
N LYS A 32 -23.50 7.82 20.69
CA LYS A 32 -22.47 6.99 21.34
C LYS A 32 -21.39 6.45 20.39
N ARG A 33 -21.69 6.36 19.08
CA ARG A 33 -20.72 5.94 18.04
C ARG A 33 -19.61 6.98 17.79
N PHE A 34 -19.83 8.23 18.14
CA PHE A 34 -18.90 9.33 17.92
C PHE A 34 -18.46 10.01 19.23
N GLN A 35 -18.88 9.47 20.38
CA GLN A 35 -18.32 9.86 21.66
C GLN A 35 -16.87 9.39 21.72
N ILE A 36 -15.96 10.34 21.58
CA ILE A 36 -14.54 10.13 21.86
C ILE A 36 -14.44 9.95 23.37
N ILE A 37 -14.20 8.71 23.81
CA ILE A 37 -13.86 8.42 25.21
C ILE A 37 -12.49 9.07 25.44
N PRO A 38 -12.37 10.09 26.31
CA PRO A 38 -11.08 10.68 26.59
C PRO A 38 -10.22 9.59 27.26
N THR A 39 -9.32 9.00 26.49
CA THR A 39 -8.44 7.92 26.97
C THR A 39 -7.11 8.49 27.47
N GLY A 40 -7.13 9.74 27.94
CA GLY A 40 -5.94 10.43 28.45
C GLY A 40 -6.30 11.48 29.49
N PRO A 41 -5.41 11.75 30.45
CA PRO A 41 -5.63 12.77 31.46
C PRO A 41 -5.78 14.14 30.81
N THR A 42 -6.73 14.94 31.30
CA THR A 42 -7.00 16.31 30.86
C THR A 42 -5.72 17.15 30.96
N VAL A 43 -5.08 17.40 29.82
CA VAL A 43 -3.96 18.34 29.72
C VAL A 43 -4.54 19.74 29.86
N VAL A 44 -4.37 20.33 31.04
CA VAL A 44 -4.58 21.77 31.25
C VAL A 44 -3.46 22.47 30.49
N LEU A 45 -3.81 23.18 29.41
CA LEU A 45 -2.91 24.12 28.74
C LEU A 45 -2.66 25.28 29.70
N ASN A 46 -1.51 25.24 30.37
CA ASN A 46 -0.99 26.41 31.07
C ASN A 46 -0.40 27.33 30.00
N GLU A 47 -1.07 28.45 29.74
CA GLU A 47 -0.54 29.51 28.87
C GLU A 47 0.77 30.04 29.45
N THR A 48 1.89 29.68 28.83
CA THR A 48 3.18 30.33 29.06
C THR A 48 3.56 31.04 27.76
N PRO A 49 3.47 32.38 27.69
CA PRO A 49 3.91 33.14 26.52
C PRO A 49 5.43 33.04 26.41
N LEU A 50 5.91 32.47 25.30
CA LEU A 50 7.31 32.49 24.91
C LEU A 50 7.58 33.75 24.09
N HIS A 51 8.65 34.44 24.47
CA HIS A 51 9.44 35.38 23.68
C HIS A 51 9.01 36.86 23.67
N GLU A 52 9.66 37.66 24.51
CA GLU A 52 10.03 39.03 24.14
C GLU A 52 11.50 39.28 24.49
N THR A 53 12.28 39.65 23.48
CA THR A 53 13.63 40.18 23.60
C THR A 53 13.57 41.65 23.22
N PRO A 54 14.16 42.58 24.01
CA PRO A 54 14.64 43.84 23.49
C PRO A 54 16.17 43.93 23.58
N ALA A 55 16.75 44.50 22.52
CA ALA A 55 18.16 44.78 22.33
C ALA A 55 18.74 45.74 23.38
N SER A 56 20.02 45.56 23.76
CA SER A 56 20.82 46.64 24.36
C SER A 56 22.33 46.46 24.09
N ASP A 57 22.87 47.51 23.47
CA ASP A 57 24.20 47.97 23.05
C ASP A 57 25.51 47.55 23.81
N SER A 58 26.53 47.11 23.02
CA SER A 58 27.99 47.44 22.96
C SER A 58 28.93 47.43 24.21
N PRO A 59 30.30 47.47 24.09
CA PRO A 59 31.22 47.31 22.94
C PRO A 59 32.36 46.27 23.13
N MET A 60 33.11 46.02 22.03
CA MET A 60 34.36 45.26 21.94
C MET A 60 35.51 45.86 22.77
N ASP A 61 36.23 45.01 23.51
CA ASP A 61 37.66 45.21 23.79
C ASP A 61 38.38 43.86 23.95
N SER A 62 39.50 43.67 23.26
CA SER A 62 40.40 42.50 23.37
C SER A 62 41.66 42.93 24.13
N PRO A 63 42.42 42.00 24.75
CA PRO A 63 43.67 41.65 24.08
C PRO A 63 44.13 40.19 24.25
N MET A 64 44.81 39.72 23.21
CA MET A 64 45.73 38.59 23.20
C MET A 64 46.77 38.69 24.34
N SER A 65 47.05 37.57 24.99
CA SER A 65 48.32 37.35 25.70
C SER A 65 48.74 35.89 25.58
N GLN A 66 49.86 35.68 24.88
CA GLN A 66 50.68 34.47 24.93
C GLN A 66 51.58 34.55 26.16
N ASP A 67 51.70 33.46 26.93
CA ASP A 67 53.01 32.98 27.41
C ASP A 67 52.93 31.50 27.85
N SER A 68 53.99 30.74 27.58
CA SER A 68 54.07 29.25 27.70
C SER A 68 54.66 28.82 29.08
N PRO A 69 55.27 27.62 29.25
CA PRO A 69 54.77 26.23 29.22
C PRO A 69 54.93 25.53 30.59
N ILE A 70 54.09 24.54 30.94
CA ILE A 70 54.39 23.60 32.05
C ILE A 70 54.12 22.15 31.61
N GLU A 71 55.20 21.40 31.40
CA GLU A 71 55.23 19.94 31.50
C GLU A 71 54.85 19.51 32.92
N LYS A 72 53.96 18.52 33.04
CA LYS A 72 54.15 17.35 33.92
C LYS A 72 53.05 16.31 33.70
N SER A 73 53.47 15.22 33.04
CA SER A 73 53.17 13.81 33.32
C SER A 73 51.83 13.43 33.95
N GLN A 74 51.08 12.51 33.31
CA GLN A 74 50.83 11.15 33.83
C GLN A 74 49.72 10.43 33.06
N GLY A 75 50.04 9.25 32.54
CA GLY A 75 49.14 8.08 32.65
C GLY A 75 48.00 7.94 31.64
N LEU A 76 48.21 7.03 30.68
CA LEU A 76 47.20 6.30 29.92
C LEU A 76 45.99 5.89 30.77
N LEU A 77 44.77 6.35 30.46
CA LEU A 77 43.52 5.67 30.83
C LEU A 77 42.35 6.11 29.91
N GLY A 78 41.86 5.17 29.08
CA GLY A 78 40.41 5.06 28.87
C GLY A 78 39.75 5.73 27.65
N GLY A 79 40.46 6.07 26.58
CA GLY A 79 39.85 6.59 25.35
C GLY A 79 39.34 5.54 24.36
N ARG A 80 38.68 4.45 24.79
CA ARG A 80 38.08 3.48 23.85
C ARG A 80 36.73 2.95 24.34
N ARG A 81 35.68 3.75 24.20
CA ARG A 81 34.29 3.26 24.35
C ARG A 81 33.28 3.81 23.34
N ARG A 82 33.68 4.64 22.38
CA ARG A 82 32.76 5.18 21.36
C ARG A 82 32.76 4.39 20.04
N GLU A 83 33.80 3.61 19.79
CA GLU A 83 34.01 2.89 18.52
C GLU A 83 33.08 1.67 18.36
N GLY A 84 32.82 0.95 19.46
CA GLY A 84 31.91 -0.20 19.47
C GLY A 84 30.42 0.16 19.47
N GLU A 85 30.04 1.33 19.98
CA GLU A 85 28.64 1.79 20.00
C GLU A 85 28.18 2.27 18.62
N LEU A 86 29.05 2.97 17.87
CA LEU A 86 28.79 3.34 16.48
C LEU A 86 28.63 2.11 15.58
N SER A 87 29.48 1.09 15.75
CA SER A 87 29.40 -0.16 15.00
C SER A 87 28.09 -0.92 15.27
N LYS A 88 27.63 -0.97 16.53
CA LYS A 88 26.33 -1.58 16.89
C LYS A 88 25.15 -0.81 16.31
N HIS A 89 25.18 0.52 16.34
CA HIS A 89 24.12 1.35 15.77
C HIS A 89 24.04 1.17 14.24
N GLN A 90 25.20 1.12 13.56
CA GLN A 90 25.27 0.86 12.13
C GLN A 90 24.74 -0.54 11.76
N ALA A 91 25.09 -1.57 12.53
CA ALA A 91 24.57 -2.92 12.32
C ALA A 91 23.03 -2.99 12.46
N MET A 92 22.48 -2.33 13.48
CA MET A 92 21.03 -2.27 13.71
C MET A 92 20.28 -1.59 12.57
N ARG A 93 20.86 -0.51 12.01
CA ARG A 93 20.32 0.18 10.83
C ARG A 93 20.31 -0.72 9.60
N ILE A 94 21.40 -1.42 9.32
CA ILE A 94 21.49 -2.35 8.19
C ILE A 94 20.46 -3.48 8.33
N GLU A 95 20.29 -4.03 9.54
CA GLU A 95 19.31 -5.07 9.79
C GLU A 95 17.87 -4.59 9.57
N MET A 96 17.55 -3.38 10.02
CA MET A 96 16.25 -2.77 9.75
C MET A 96 16.01 -2.52 8.26
N ASP A 97 17.01 -2.00 7.54
CA ASP A 97 16.92 -1.74 6.11
C ASP A 97 16.72 -3.04 5.32
N LEU A 98 17.40 -4.13 5.72
CA LEU A 98 17.22 -5.46 5.12
C LEU A 98 15.80 -6.00 5.36
N LYS A 99 15.30 -5.91 6.60
CA LYS A 99 13.93 -6.34 6.94
C LYS A 99 12.88 -5.54 6.18
N GLN A 100 13.11 -4.24 5.99
CA GLN A 100 12.24 -3.39 5.20
C GLN A 100 12.26 -3.81 3.71
N GLN A 101 13.44 -4.06 3.15
CA GLN A 101 13.59 -4.54 1.79
C GLN A 101 12.89 -5.89 1.56
N GLU A 102 13.03 -6.83 2.49
CA GLU A 102 12.36 -8.12 2.44
C GLU A 102 10.83 -7.97 2.46
N HIS A 103 10.31 -7.10 3.32
CA HIS A 103 8.88 -6.80 3.40
C HIS A 103 8.35 -6.18 2.10
N ASP A 104 9.07 -5.21 1.54
CA ASP A 104 8.67 -4.54 0.30
C ASP A 104 8.69 -5.51 -0.89
N MET A 105 9.69 -6.40 -0.94
CA MET A 105 9.75 -7.46 -1.94
C MET A 105 8.60 -8.47 -1.78
N ALA A 106 8.25 -8.85 -0.54
CA ALA A 106 7.12 -9.73 -0.28
C ALA A 106 5.80 -9.13 -0.78
N ILE A 107 5.57 -7.83 -0.56
CA ILE A 107 4.40 -7.12 -1.09
C ILE A 107 4.37 -7.16 -2.62
N GLN A 108 5.50 -6.93 -3.29
CA GLN A 108 5.57 -6.97 -4.75
C GLN A 108 5.26 -8.37 -5.30
N VAL A 109 5.77 -9.41 -4.65
CA VAL A 109 5.50 -10.81 -5.02
C VAL A 109 4.01 -11.12 -4.87
N GLU A 110 3.39 -10.74 -3.75
CA GLU A 110 1.95 -10.95 -3.55
C GLU A 110 1.11 -10.16 -4.57
N TYR A 111 1.48 -8.92 -4.87
CA TYR A 111 0.82 -8.14 -5.91
C TYR A 111 0.94 -8.80 -7.30
N ALA A 112 2.11 -9.34 -7.63
CA ALA A 112 2.32 -10.07 -8.88
C ALA A 112 1.48 -11.34 -8.96
N LYS A 113 1.37 -12.10 -7.87
CA LYS A 113 0.49 -13.29 -7.77
C LYS A 113 -0.98 -12.92 -7.93
N GLU A 114 -1.45 -11.87 -7.26
CA GLU A 114 -2.84 -11.39 -7.38
C GLU A 114 -3.17 -11.00 -8.83
N ARG A 115 -2.25 -10.27 -9.48
CA ARG A 115 -2.36 -9.92 -10.90
C ARG A 115 -2.44 -11.15 -11.80
N GLU A 116 -1.66 -12.18 -11.50
CA GLU A 116 -1.68 -13.43 -12.24
C GLU A 116 -2.99 -14.19 -12.04
N TYR A 117 -3.48 -14.24 -10.79
CA TYR A 117 -4.76 -14.87 -10.46
C TYR A 117 -5.91 -14.21 -11.21
N VAL A 118 -5.97 -12.86 -11.20
CA VAL A 118 -6.98 -12.12 -11.98
C VAL A 118 -6.87 -12.39 -13.48
N ARG A 119 -5.65 -12.55 -14.01
CA ARG A 119 -5.45 -12.91 -15.43
C ARG A 119 -6.00 -14.32 -15.72
N LYS A 120 -5.68 -15.29 -14.86
CA LYS A 120 -6.11 -16.68 -14.99
C LYS A 120 -7.62 -16.84 -14.83
N GLU A 121 -8.23 -16.10 -13.91
CA GLU A 121 -9.68 -16.09 -13.72
C GLU A 121 -10.41 -15.58 -14.98
N ARG A 122 -9.91 -14.49 -15.58
CA ARG A 122 -10.44 -13.97 -16.85
C ARG A 122 -10.28 -14.97 -17.99
N GLU A 123 -9.19 -15.71 -18.03
CA GLU A 123 -8.96 -16.75 -19.01
C GLU A 123 -9.91 -17.93 -18.83
N TYR A 124 -10.08 -18.40 -17.61
CA TYR A 124 -11.04 -19.45 -17.26
C TYR A 124 -12.47 -19.08 -17.68
N VAL A 125 -12.90 -17.85 -17.38
CA VAL A 125 -14.20 -17.34 -17.81
C VAL A 125 -14.32 -17.29 -19.35
N ARG A 126 -13.26 -16.89 -20.05
CA ARG A 126 -13.25 -16.92 -21.53
C ARG A 126 -13.39 -18.35 -22.05
N GLU A 127 -12.65 -19.30 -21.48
CA GLU A 127 -12.70 -20.69 -21.92
C GLU A 127 -14.08 -21.31 -21.65
N GLN A 128 -14.66 -21.08 -20.48
CA GLN A 128 -16.04 -21.49 -20.19
C GLN A 128 -17.04 -20.90 -21.18
N ASN A 129 -16.90 -19.62 -21.54
CA ASN A 129 -17.79 -18.99 -22.51
C ASN A 129 -17.63 -19.61 -23.92
N ILE A 130 -16.40 -19.92 -24.34
CA ILE A 130 -16.14 -20.62 -25.60
C ILE A 130 -16.75 -22.02 -25.57
N GLU A 131 -16.52 -22.78 -24.49
CA GLU A 131 -17.05 -24.13 -24.34
C GLU A 131 -18.58 -24.13 -24.34
N LYS A 132 -19.19 -23.18 -23.62
CA LYS A 132 -20.64 -22.98 -23.59
C LYS A 132 -21.18 -22.66 -24.99
N LYS A 133 -20.59 -21.70 -25.70
CA LYS A 133 -20.98 -21.34 -27.06
C LYS A 133 -20.85 -22.53 -28.02
N ASP A 134 -19.75 -23.27 -27.92
CA ASP A 134 -19.50 -24.46 -28.73
C ASP A 134 -20.55 -25.55 -28.42
N ARG A 135 -20.92 -25.74 -27.14
CA ARG A 135 -21.99 -26.66 -26.72
C ARG A 135 -23.34 -26.26 -27.28
N GLU A 136 -23.71 -24.98 -27.17
CA GLU A 136 -24.96 -24.42 -27.72
C GLU A 136 -25.02 -24.59 -29.25
N THR A 137 -23.89 -24.35 -29.94
CA THR A 137 -23.77 -24.56 -31.39
C THR A 137 -24.02 -26.02 -31.79
N MET A 138 -23.46 -26.97 -31.03
CA MET A 138 -23.66 -28.39 -31.27
C MET A 138 -25.11 -28.84 -30.96
N ALA A 139 -25.72 -28.25 -29.92
CA ALA A 139 -27.08 -28.58 -29.47
C ALA A 139 -28.20 -27.86 -30.25
N MET A 140 -27.87 -26.88 -31.09
CA MET A 140 -28.83 -26.08 -31.84
C MET A 140 -29.74 -26.97 -32.71
N ASP A 141 -31.06 -26.93 -32.52
CA ASP A 141 -31.99 -27.59 -33.43
C ASP A 141 -32.10 -26.79 -34.74
N THR A 142 -31.98 -27.52 -35.85
CA THR A 142 -32.02 -26.93 -37.19
C THR A 142 -33.13 -27.51 -38.04
N SER A 143 -33.98 -28.41 -37.52
CA SER A 143 -35.03 -29.11 -38.26
C SER A 143 -35.99 -28.14 -38.99
N HIS A 144 -36.39 -27.09 -38.29
CA HIS A 144 -37.36 -26.08 -38.71
C HIS A 144 -36.77 -24.92 -39.53
N MET A 145 -35.45 -24.93 -39.78
CA MET A 145 -34.74 -23.84 -40.47
C MET A 145 -34.72 -24.00 -42.00
N SER A 146 -34.47 -22.89 -42.71
CA SER A 146 -34.28 -22.88 -44.18
C SER A 146 -33.05 -23.70 -44.61
N PRO A 147 -32.98 -24.16 -45.87
CA PRO A 147 -31.82 -24.90 -46.38
C PRO A 147 -30.49 -24.15 -46.22
N GLU A 148 -30.46 -22.84 -46.47
CA GLU A 148 -29.29 -21.98 -46.36
C GLU A 148 -28.81 -21.89 -44.90
N THR A 149 -29.76 -21.71 -43.99
CA THR A 149 -29.49 -21.64 -42.54
C THR A 149 -28.98 -22.98 -42.00
N LYS A 150 -29.51 -24.10 -42.50
CA LYS A 150 -29.00 -25.45 -42.20
C LYS A 150 -27.54 -25.62 -42.66
N GLN A 151 -27.17 -25.09 -43.82
CA GLN A 151 -25.78 -25.14 -44.31
C GLN A 151 -24.84 -24.32 -43.43
N PHE A 152 -25.26 -23.12 -43.01
CA PHE A 152 -24.51 -22.29 -42.07
C PHE A 152 -24.17 -23.07 -40.78
N TRP A 153 -25.17 -23.63 -40.10
CA TRP A 153 -24.95 -24.38 -38.87
C TRP A 153 -24.14 -25.67 -39.06
N LYS A 154 -24.21 -26.31 -40.24
CA LYS A 154 -23.34 -27.45 -40.57
C LYS A 154 -21.86 -27.05 -40.65
N LEU A 155 -21.56 -25.85 -41.18
CA LEU A 155 -20.18 -25.33 -41.21
C LEU A 155 -19.72 -24.93 -39.81
N GLU A 156 -20.57 -24.25 -39.04
CA GLU A 156 -20.23 -23.82 -37.68
C GLU A 156 -19.94 -25.01 -36.75
N ARG A 157 -20.76 -26.06 -36.79
CA ARG A 157 -20.51 -27.30 -36.02
C ARG A 157 -19.21 -27.99 -36.45
N ARG A 158 -18.88 -27.97 -37.75
CA ARG A 158 -17.61 -28.52 -38.24
C ARG A 158 -16.41 -27.74 -37.72
N ASP A 159 -16.52 -26.41 -37.66
CA ASP A 159 -15.46 -25.56 -37.09
C ASP A 159 -15.28 -25.81 -35.59
N VAL A 160 -16.37 -25.96 -34.84
CA VAL A 160 -16.33 -26.36 -33.42
C VAL A 160 -15.57 -27.68 -33.25
N MET A 161 -15.91 -28.71 -34.04
CA MET A 161 -15.23 -30.00 -34.00
C MET A 161 -13.73 -29.88 -34.33
N ARG A 162 -13.38 -29.07 -35.33
CA ARG A 162 -11.99 -28.78 -35.70
C ARG A 162 -11.23 -28.12 -34.54
N ARG A 163 -11.78 -27.07 -33.94
CA ARG A 163 -11.16 -26.34 -32.81
C ARG A 163 -10.98 -27.22 -31.56
N ARG A 164 -11.84 -28.22 -31.37
CA ARG A 164 -11.70 -29.18 -30.26
C ARG A 164 -10.63 -30.23 -30.53
N LEU A 165 -10.61 -30.79 -31.73
CA LEU A 165 -9.63 -31.82 -32.11
C LEU A 165 -8.18 -31.36 -31.93
N PHE A 166 -7.85 -30.10 -32.25
CA PHE A 166 -6.51 -29.54 -32.09
C PHE A 166 -6.19 -29.02 -30.68
N ARG A 167 -7.14 -29.09 -29.73
CA ARG A 167 -6.91 -28.74 -28.31
C ARG A 167 -6.50 -29.94 -27.45
N ASP A 168 -6.81 -31.17 -27.90
CA ASP A 168 -6.53 -32.41 -27.18
C ASP A 168 -5.12 -32.99 -27.46
N ASP A 169 -4.33 -32.36 -28.34
CA ASP A 169 -2.90 -32.66 -28.52
C ASP A 169 -2.12 -32.12 -27.30
N GLY A 170 -2.21 -32.84 -26.18
CA GLY A 170 -1.58 -32.53 -24.89
C GLY A 170 -0.05 -32.35 -24.95
N PRO A 171 0.58 -31.91 -23.85
CA PRO A 171 1.99 -31.56 -23.82
C PRO A 171 2.84 -32.68 -24.44
N SER A 172 3.58 -32.33 -25.49
CA SER A 172 4.57 -33.19 -26.09
C SER A 172 5.52 -33.65 -25.00
N ASN A 173 5.63 -34.96 -24.78
CA ASN A 173 6.57 -35.58 -23.81
C ASN A 173 8.03 -35.43 -24.27
N THR A 174 8.47 -34.22 -24.61
CA THR A 174 9.88 -33.90 -24.82
C THR A 174 10.50 -33.46 -23.49
N ASP A 175 10.56 -34.38 -22.53
CA ASP A 175 11.51 -34.32 -21.41
C ASP A 175 12.06 -35.75 -21.22
N CYS A 176 13.00 -36.09 -22.10
CA CYS A 176 13.96 -37.17 -21.91
C CYS A 176 15.35 -36.54 -21.84
N GLN A 177 15.80 -36.15 -20.64
CA GLN A 177 17.22 -36.03 -20.30
C GLN A 177 17.45 -36.20 -18.80
#